data_AF-A0A077FAI8-F1
#
_entry.id   AF-A0A077FAI8-F1
#
_cell.length_a   1.000
_cell.length_b   1.000
_cell.length_c   1.000
_cell.angle_alpha   90.00
_cell.angle_beta   90.00
_cell.angle_gamma   90.00
#
_symmetry.space_group_name_H-M   'P 1'
#
loop_
_entity.id
_entity.type
_entity.pdbx_description
1 polymer ?
#
loop_
_entity_poly.entity_id
_entity_poly.type
_entity_poly.pdbx_seq_one_letter_code
_entity_poly.pdbx_strand_id
1 'polypeptide(L)' 'MSQTTKYVIKYKIDGERRFDFAQMSSDAPEEVQAALEKLHGEDAKKITDIKVSKAL' A
#
# COMPACT_ATOMS: atom_id res chain seq x y z
N MET A 1 -20.08 11.14 -1.04
CA MET A 1 -18.79 11.49 -1.64
C MET A 1 -17.69 10.91 -0.76
N SER A 2 -17.23 9.69 -1.01
CA SER A 2 -16.09 9.11 -0.30
C SER A 2 -14.82 9.86 -0.72
N GLN A 3 -14.27 10.67 0.18
CA GLN A 3 -12.97 11.30 -0.07
C GLN A 3 -11.90 10.22 0.04
N THR A 4 -11.25 9.92 -1.07
CA THR A 4 -10.03 9.12 -1.09
C THR A 4 -8.83 10.06 -1.05
N THR A 5 -7.93 9.82 -0.12
CA THR A 5 -6.66 10.53 -0.02
C THR A 5 -5.60 9.72 -0.75
N LYS A 6 -4.64 10.39 -1.37
CA LYS A 6 -3.48 9.71 -1.96
C LYS A 6 -2.53 9.33 -0.83
N TYR A 7 -2.27 8.04 -0.68
CA TYR A 7 -1.28 7.51 0.24
C TYR A 7 -0.09 6.94 -0.53
N VAL A 8 1.06 6.96 0.11
CA VAL A 8 2.28 6.27 -0.31
C VAL A 8 2.43 5.03 0.55
N ILE A 9 2.37 3.87 -0.07
CA ILE A 9 2.62 2.58 0.58
C ILE A 9 4.04 2.19 0.22
N LYS A 10 4.95 2.29 1.20
CA LYS A 10 6.34 1.84 1.09
C LYS A 10 6.43 0.43 1.64
N TYR A 11 7.13 -0.44 0.94
CA TYR A 11 7.26 -1.82 1.36
C TYR A 11 8.52 -2.45 0.78
N LYS A 12 8.85 -3.66 1.20
CA LYS A 12 9.91 -4.48 0.60
C LYS A 12 9.31 -5.69 -0.08
N ILE A 13 9.78 -5.99 -1.28
CA ILE A 13 9.47 -7.21 -1.99
C ILE A 13 10.75 -7.81 -2.54
N ASP A 14 10.98 -9.10 -2.28
CA ASP A 14 12.19 -9.83 -2.72
C ASP A 14 13.51 -9.11 -2.38
N GLY A 15 13.56 -8.42 -1.23
CA GLY A 15 14.73 -7.66 -0.76
C GLY A 15 14.86 -6.25 -1.33
N GLU A 16 14.04 -5.87 -2.32
CA GLU A 16 14.01 -4.52 -2.87
C GLU A 16 13.00 -3.63 -2.15
N ARG A 17 13.38 -2.40 -1.83
CA ARG A 17 12.45 -1.39 -1.31
C ARG A 17 11.67 -0.78 -2.48
N ARG A 18 10.36 -0.92 -2.45
CA ARG A 18 9.43 -0.32 -3.41
C ARG A 18 8.44 0.58 -2.71
N PHE A 19 7.78 1.41 -3.52
CA PHE A 19 6.70 2.24 -3.05
C PHE A 19 5.65 2.36 -4.15
N ASP A 20 4.40 2.34 -3.73
CA ASP A 20 3.24 2.54 -4.60
C ASP A 20 2.36 3.65 -4.08
N PHE A 21 1.67 4.31 -5.00
CA PHE A 21 0.65 5.29 -4.65
C PHE A 21 -0.72 4.63 -4.75
N ALA A 22 -1.45 4.63 -3.64
CA ALA A 22 -2.82 4.12 -3.60
C ALA A 22 -3.77 5.24 -3.19
N GLN A 23 -4.95 5.27 -3.81
CA GLN A 23 -6.04 6.10 -3.34
C GLN A 23 -6.88 5.28 -2.35
N MET A 24 -6.81 5.67 -1.09
CA MET A 24 -7.47 4.99 0.03
C MET A 24 -8.22 6.01 0.86
N SER A 25 -9.24 5.59 1.60
CA SER A 25 -9.94 6.47 2.52
C SER A 25 -9.15 6.61 3.83
N SER A 26 -8.45 5.54 4.23
CA SER A 26 -7.64 5.50 5.45
C SER A 26 -6.32 4.75 5.24
N ASP A 27 -5.39 4.93 6.18
CA ASP A 27 -4.17 4.12 6.35
C ASP A 27 -4.43 2.83 7.14
N ALA A 28 -5.69 2.43 7.28
CA ALA A 28 -6.09 1.18 7.91
C ALA A 28 -5.37 -0.01 7.23
N PRO A 29 -4.84 -0.96 8.01
CA PRO A 29 -4.07 -2.09 7.47
C PRO A 29 -4.88 -2.92 6.48
N GLU A 30 -6.20 -3.03 6.65
CA GLU A 30 -7.11 -3.73 5.73
C GLU A 30 -7.18 -3.05 4.35
N GLU A 31 -7.32 -1.71 4.31
CA GLU A 31 -7.34 -0.97 3.03
C GLU A 31 -5.99 -1.04 2.32
N VAL A 32 -4.91 -0.94 3.10
CA VAL A 32 -3.53 -1.00 2.59
C VAL A 32 -3.23 -2.37 2.01
N GLN A 33 -3.62 -3.43 2.72
CA GLN A 33 -3.43 -4.80 2.27
C GLN A 33 -4.27 -5.08 1.03
N ALA A 34 -5.53 -4.64 0.99
CA ALA A 34 -6.36 -4.75 -0.20
C ALA A 34 -5.80 -3.98 -1.40
N ALA A 35 -5.18 -2.81 -1.17
CA ALA A 35 -4.49 -2.05 -2.22
C ALA A 35 -3.24 -2.79 -2.72
N LEU A 36 -2.42 -3.33 -1.82
CA LEU A 36 -1.24 -4.13 -2.17
C LEU A 36 -1.61 -5.42 -2.90
N GLU A 37 -2.66 -6.11 -2.48
CA GLU A 37 -3.20 -7.29 -3.16
C GLU A 37 -3.72 -6.95 -4.56
N LYS A 38 -4.34 -5.78 -4.76
CA LYS A 38 -4.74 -5.32 -6.09
C LYS A 38 -3.55 -4.97 -6.99
N LEU A 39 -2.47 -4.43 -6.41
CA LEU A 39 -1.29 -3.99 -7.16
C LEU A 39 -0.34 -5.15 -7.50
N HIS A 40 -0.14 -6.07 -6.56
CA HIS A 40 0.85 -7.15 -6.63
C HIS A 40 0.25 -8.56 -6.68
N GLY A 41 -1.05 -8.72 -6.43
CA GLY A 41 -1.70 -10.04 -6.47
C GLY A 41 -1.07 -11.02 -5.49
N GLU A 42 -0.60 -12.16 -5.98
CA GLU A 42 0.07 -13.18 -5.15
C GLU A 42 1.40 -12.70 -4.55
N ASP A 43 2.08 -11.77 -5.22
CA ASP A 43 3.31 -11.17 -4.76
C ASP A 43 3.10 -10.30 -3.50
N ALA A 44 1.86 -9.89 -3.22
CA ALA A 44 1.52 -9.22 -1.96
C ALA A 44 1.88 -10.06 -0.72
N LYS A 45 1.93 -11.39 -0.84
CA LYS A 45 2.38 -12.29 0.24
C LYS A 45 3.88 -12.21 0.53
N LYS A 46 4.68 -11.78 -0.45
CA LYS A 46 6.13 -11.56 -0.29
C LYS A 46 6.45 -10.18 0.26
N ILE A 47 5.44 -9.31 0.34
CA ILE A 47 5.62 -7.95 0.80
C ILE A 47 5.86 -7.94 2.31
N THR A 48 6.93 -7.27 2.72
CA THR A 48 7.34 -7.10 4.12
C THR A 48 7.66 -5.62 4.39
N ASP A 49 7.81 -5.23 5.66
CA ASP A 49 8.12 -3.84 6.05
C ASP A 49 7.14 -2.79 5.50
N ILE A 50 5.83 -3.09 5.50
CA ILE A 50 4.79 -2.18 4.99
C ILE A 50 4.73 -0.93 5.86
N LYS A 51 4.89 0.25 5.25
CA LYS A 51 4.75 1.57 5.86
C LYS A 51 3.89 2.45 4.98
N VAL A 52 2.86 3.01 5.58
CA VAL A 52 1.90 3.85 4.87
C VAL A 52 2.11 5.28 5.33
N SER A 53 2.03 6.23 4.40
CA SER A 53 2.12 7.65 4.70
C SER A 53 1.17 8.42 3.80
N LYS A 54 0.51 9.44 4.33
CA LYS A 54 -0.26 10.36 3.48
C LYS A 54 0.71 11.07 2.54
N ALA A 55 0.39 11.06 1.24
CA ALA A 55 1.05 11.95 0.30
C ALA A 55 0.48 13.35 0.54
N LEU A 56 1.28 14.22 1.15
CA LEU A 56 0.99 15.64 1.34
C LEU A 56 0.88 16.35 -0.02
#